data_AF-A0A917D721-F1
#
_entry.id   AF-A0A917D721-F1
#
_cell.length_a   1.000
_cell.length_b   1.000
_cell.length_c   1.000
_cell.angle_alpha   90.00
_cell.angle_beta   90.00
_cell.angle_gamma   90.00
#
_symmetry.space_group_name_H-M   'P 1'
#
loop_
_entity.id
_entity.type
_entity.pdbx_description
1 polymer ?
#
loop_
_entity_poly.entity_id
_entity_poly.type
_entity_poly.pdbx_seq_one_letter_code
_entity_poly.pdbx_strand_id
1 'polypeptide(L)'
;MKFKNAAFSVTIITSLLFSSSVSAESESSLETVNEQEGVVIQNKLGVSQNEINEFITEATNEVQKEKLTKSLKGLASYSERIYDYISVEENGYYFYEEDASHSKKAFFVPIDRSKSNIDPSIDAGSVTEDVYMKEGLISPLANTGADLPDGIGGRQYIVKNGSYISTSATIAAPSQVSRDSNENAYTYTGFMAGANSADMGLMYDSNVGIGSAEKGWKPAVQINGVTTNSSLESPYNQVQSSNAYLAGSQATFYAWYNYNMKIRLKIDGTAICADLGCGNSADTPLTTIVTSNTSYNIQPSSFQKWKVLSVVTGDNIGKNKSVFSNIKVDGVPVPSSSFPAPDQDYATVIRDASNNVTISVTGL
;
A
#
# COMPACT_ATOMS: atom_id res chain seq x y z
N MET A 1 -45.61 -3.89 -70.66
CA MET A 1 -46.75 -2.94 -70.74
C MET A 1 -47.72 -3.30 -69.61
N LYS A 2 -48.09 -2.32 -68.79
CA LYS A 2 -48.84 -2.45 -67.52
C LYS A 2 -50.29 -2.93 -67.72
N PHE A 3 -50.84 -3.70 -66.78
CA PHE A 3 -52.20 -3.63 -66.17
C PHE A 3 -52.20 -4.58 -64.95
N LYS A 4 -52.28 -4.14 -63.69
CA LYS A 4 -53.36 -3.55 -62.85
C LYS A 4 -54.05 -4.58 -61.94
N ASN A 5 -53.97 -4.26 -60.64
CA ASN A 5 -54.99 -4.36 -59.58
C ASN A 5 -55.53 -5.73 -59.14
N ALA A 6 -55.39 -6.03 -57.84
CA ALA A 6 -56.54 -6.02 -56.91
C ALA A 6 -56.07 -6.16 -55.46
N ALA A 7 -56.66 -5.36 -54.58
CA ALA A 7 -56.54 -5.45 -53.13
C ALA A 7 -57.48 -6.54 -52.59
N PHE A 8 -57.08 -7.23 -51.50
CA PHE A 8 -58.02 -7.80 -50.55
C PHE A 8 -57.44 -7.72 -49.13
N SER A 9 -58.28 -7.24 -48.22
CA SER A 9 -58.09 -7.10 -46.78
C SER A 9 -58.15 -8.46 -46.07
N VAL A 10 -57.56 -8.58 -44.87
CA VAL A 10 -58.14 -9.19 -43.64
C VAL A 10 -57.05 -9.39 -42.55
N THR A 11 -57.23 -8.62 -41.47
CA THR A 11 -57.23 -8.97 -40.02
C THR A 11 -56.03 -9.64 -39.30
N ILE A 12 -55.42 -8.82 -38.41
CA ILE A 12 -55.01 -9.00 -36.99
C ILE A 12 -54.48 -10.37 -36.53
N ILE A 13 -53.20 -10.42 -36.11
CA ILE A 13 -52.76 -11.11 -34.88
C ILE A 13 -51.77 -10.24 -34.11
N THR A 14 -52.18 -9.92 -32.88
CA THR A 14 -51.45 -9.32 -31.77
C THR A 14 -50.29 -10.20 -31.33
N SER A 15 -49.10 -9.62 -31.15
CA SER A 15 -48.13 -10.13 -30.17
C SER A 15 -47.28 -8.97 -29.63
N LEU A 16 -47.51 -8.68 -28.35
CA LEU A 16 -46.69 -7.81 -27.51
C LEU A 16 -45.34 -8.49 -27.27
N LEU A 17 -44.25 -7.83 -27.66
CA LEU A 17 -42.94 -8.10 -27.08
C LEU A 17 -42.48 -6.82 -26.37
N PHE A 18 -42.51 -6.89 -25.05
CA PHE A 18 -41.90 -5.93 -24.16
C PHE A 18 -40.40 -5.88 -24.44
N SER A 19 -39.92 -4.75 -24.94
CA SER A 19 -38.49 -4.41 -24.89
C SER A 19 -38.28 -3.62 -23.60
N SER A 20 -37.69 -4.27 -22.59
CA SER A 20 -37.21 -3.57 -21.40
C SER A 20 -35.96 -2.77 -21.76
N SER A 21 -36.13 -1.46 -21.92
CA SER A 21 -35.05 -0.49 -21.91
C SER A 21 -34.45 -0.43 -20.50
N VAL A 22 -33.27 -1.00 -20.32
CA VAL A 22 -32.40 -0.72 -19.17
C VAL A 22 -31.81 0.67 -19.39
N SER A 23 -32.26 1.61 -18.57
CA SER A 23 -31.64 2.93 -18.43
C SER A 23 -30.40 2.76 -17.56
N ALA A 24 -29.23 2.93 -18.14
CA ALA A 24 -28.00 3.10 -17.38
C ALA A 24 -27.95 4.56 -16.90
N GLU A 25 -28.06 4.77 -15.59
CA GLU A 25 -27.70 6.04 -14.96
C GLU A 25 -26.21 6.28 -15.11
N SER A 26 -25.87 7.37 -15.79
CA SER A 26 -24.54 7.91 -15.89
C SER A 26 -24.30 8.81 -14.68
N GLU A 27 -23.56 8.34 -13.67
CA GLU A 27 -22.98 9.22 -12.65
C GLU A 27 -21.95 10.15 -13.32
N SER A 28 -22.34 11.41 -13.56
CA SER A 28 -21.40 12.44 -14.00
C SER A 28 -20.69 13.03 -12.78
N SER A 29 -19.41 12.76 -12.62
CA SER A 29 -18.55 13.58 -11.76
C SER A 29 -18.37 14.95 -12.40
N LEU A 30 -18.90 16.00 -11.76
CA LEU A 30 -18.71 17.39 -12.16
C LEU A 30 -17.28 17.83 -11.85
N GLU A 31 -16.45 17.95 -12.90
CA GLU A 31 -15.23 18.76 -12.85
C GLU A 31 -15.63 20.23 -12.93
N THR A 32 -15.43 20.97 -11.85
CA THR A 32 -15.67 22.41 -11.81
C THR A 32 -14.32 23.11 -11.82
N VAL A 33 -13.94 23.70 -12.95
CA VAL A 33 -12.76 24.57 -13.04
C VAL A 33 -13.10 25.88 -12.34
N ASN A 34 -12.48 26.15 -11.19
CA ASN A 34 -12.56 27.46 -10.55
C ASN A 34 -11.35 28.30 -10.98
N GLU A 35 -11.57 29.52 -11.43
CA GLU A 35 -10.53 30.39 -12.00
C GLU A 35 -9.68 31.12 -10.95
N GLN A 36 -9.90 30.90 -9.65
CA GLN A 36 -9.04 31.46 -8.62
C GLN A 36 -7.73 30.66 -8.49
N GLU A 37 -6.61 31.33 -8.79
CA GLU A 37 -5.23 30.82 -8.74
C GLU A 37 -4.83 29.73 -9.74
N GLY A 38 -5.70 29.40 -10.72
CA GLY A 38 -5.40 28.40 -11.74
C GLY A 38 -5.34 26.96 -11.19
N VAL A 39 -6.07 26.69 -10.11
CA VAL A 39 -6.14 25.36 -9.48
C VAL A 39 -7.30 24.55 -10.06
N VAL A 40 -7.02 23.37 -10.59
CA VAL A 40 -8.06 22.43 -11.02
C VAL A 40 -8.62 21.71 -9.80
N ILE A 41 -9.93 21.83 -9.56
CA ILE A 41 -10.59 21.30 -8.36
C ILE A 41 -11.44 20.07 -8.69
N GLN A 42 -11.25 19.00 -7.92
CA GLN A 42 -12.13 17.84 -7.88
C GLN A 42 -12.78 17.74 -6.49
N ASN A 43 -14.05 18.14 -6.40
CA ASN A 43 -14.80 18.16 -5.15
C ASN A 43 -15.84 17.02 -5.11
N LYS A 44 -15.42 15.84 -4.65
CA LYS A 44 -16.32 14.68 -4.50
C LYS A 44 -17.11 14.70 -3.19
N LEU A 45 -16.83 15.67 -2.33
CA LEU A 45 -17.38 15.81 -0.99
C LEU A 45 -18.53 16.81 -0.86
N GLY A 46 -18.75 17.61 -1.91
CA GLY A 46 -19.65 18.75 -1.82
C GLY A 46 -19.16 19.83 -0.83
N VAL A 47 -17.85 19.92 -0.59
CA VAL A 47 -17.22 20.96 0.25
C VAL A 47 -17.64 22.34 -0.24
N SER A 48 -17.93 23.26 0.68
CA SER A 48 -18.38 24.59 0.30
C SER A 48 -17.27 25.37 -0.39
N GLN A 49 -17.63 26.32 -1.26
CA GLN A 49 -16.62 27.12 -1.96
C GLN A 49 -15.72 27.93 -1.01
N ASN A 50 -16.25 28.36 0.14
CA ASN A 50 -15.46 29.07 1.14
C ASN A 50 -14.39 28.17 1.77
N GLU A 51 -14.75 26.95 2.15
CA GLU A 51 -13.80 25.97 2.70
C GLU A 51 -12.74 25.55 1.65
N ILE A 52 -13.13 25.39 0.39
CA ILE A 52 -12.18 25.15 -0.71
C ILE A 52 -11.19 26.31 -0.83
N ASN A 53 -11.66 27.55 -0.74
CA ASN A 53 -10.81 28.73 -0.85
C ASN A 53 -9.86 28.87 0.34
N GLU A 54 -10.34 28.57 1.56
CA GLU A 54 -9.52 28.55 2.77
C GLU A 54 -8.41 27.49 2.66
N PHE A 55 -8.77 26.27 2.24
CA PHE A 55 -7.81 25.19 2.00
C PHE A 55 -6.77 25.55 0.94
N ILE A 56 -7.18 26.07 -0.22
CA ILE A 56 -6.24 26.45 -1.29
C ILE A 56 -5.31 27.56 -0.82
N THR A 57 -5.82 28.53 -0.06
CA THR A 57 -5.00 29.62 0.49
C THR A 57 -3.95 29.09 1.45
N GLU A 58 -4.33 28.19 2.36
CA GLU A 58 -3.42 27.54 3.29
C GLU A 58 -2.37 26.70 2.56
N ALA A 59 -2.81 25.84 1.64
CA ALA A 59 -1.95 24.97 0.84
C ALA A 59 -0.92 25.77 0.03
N THR A 60 -1.35 26.82 -0.66
CA THR A 60 -0.46 27.72 -1.41
C THR A 60 0.56 28.36 -0.46
N ASN A 61 0.16 28.81 0.73
CA ASN A 61 1.08 29.42 1.70
C ASN A 61 2.15 28.43 2.20
N GLU A 62 1.77 27.19 2.53
CA GLU A 62 2.73 26.16 2.95
C GLU A 62 3.69 25.77 1.83
N VAL A 63 3.18 25.61 0.61
CA VAL A 63 4.02 25.36 -0.57
C VAL A 63 5.01 26.50 -0.82
N GLN A 64 4.62 27.76 -0.60
CA GLN A 64 5.54 28.90 -0.72
C GLN A 64 6.61 28.93 0.39
N LYS A 65 6.26 28.59 1.64
CA LYS A 65 7.23 28.43 2.73
C LYS A 65 8.25 27.33 2.41
N GLU A 66 7.78 26.22 1.83
CA GLU A 66 8.64 25.11 1.42
C GLU A 66 9.59 25.53 0.28
N LYS A 67 9.08 26.21 -0.75
CA LYS A 67 9.88 26.79 -1.84
C LYS A 67 10.98 27.72 -1.31
N LEU A 68 10.63 28.62 -0.39
CA LEU A 68 11.58 29.55 0.22
C LEU A 68 12.64 28.82 1.04
N THR A 69 12.24 27.85 1.85
CA THR A 69 13.15 27.04 2.68
C THR A 69 14.13 26.23 1.81
N LYS A 70 13.64 25.66 0.71
CA LYS A 70 14.47 24.92 -0.25
C LYS A 70 15.42 25.85 -1.02
N SER A 71 14.98 27.06 -1.37
CA SER A 71 15.80 28.10 -2.01
C SER A 71 16.95 28.57 -1.10
N LEU A 72 16.66 28.85 0.18
CA LEU A 72 17.65 29.27 1.18
C LEU A 72 18.72 28.20 1.48
N LYS A 73 18.41 26.92 1.27
CA LYS A 73 19.36 25.80 1.44
C LYS A 73 20.28 25.61 0.23
N GLY A 74 20.24 26.48 -0.78
CA GLY A 74 21.08 26.37 -1.98
C GLY A 74 20.74 25.16 -2.86
N LEU A 75 19.59 24.53 -2.64
CA LEU A 75 19.11 23.40 -3.43
C LEU A 75 18.46 23.90 -4.73
N ALA A 76 19.08 24.82 -5.47
CA ALA A 76 18.44 25.45 -6.63
C ALA A 76 18.66 24.64 -7.92
N SER A 77 17.69 23.78 -8.25
CA SER A 77 17.21 23.61 -9.63
C SER A 77 15.69 23.60 -9.55
N TYR A 78 15.05 24.61 -10.15
CA TYR A 78 13.60 24.86 -10.06
C TYR A 78 12.78 24.01 -11.04
N SER A 79 13.41 23.37 -12.04
CA SER A 79 12.73 22.88 -13.23
C SER A 79 12.09 21.49 -13.12
N GLU A 80 12.13 20.82 -11.97
CA GLU A 80 11.66 19.41 -11.84
C GLU A 80 10.93 19.12 -10.51
N ARG A 81 10.34 20.12 -9.85
CA ARG A 81 9.79 19.95 -8.51
C ARG A 81 8.27 19.95 -8.48
N ILE A 82 7.72 18.93 -7.82
CA ILE A 82 6.32 18.86 -7.41
C ILE A 82 6.26 19.25 -5.91
N TYR A 83 5.23 19.98 -5.52
CA TYR A 83 4.96 20.41 -4.14
C TYR A 83 3.56 19.95 -3.74
N ASP A 84 3.45 19.26 -2.61
CA ASP A 84 2.20 18.66 -2.16
C ASP A 84 1.81 19.17 -0.77
N TYR A 85 0.51 19.34 -0.55
CA TYR A 85 -0.07 19.67 0.76
C TYR A 85 -1.34 18.83 1.01
N ILE A 86 -1.48 18.32 2.22
CA ILE A 86 -2.61 17.45 2.62
C ILE A 86 -3.17 17.94 3.96
N SER A 87 -4.49 18.14 4.02
CA SER A 87 -5.23 18.33 5.28
C SER A 87 -6.18 17.16 5.54
N VAL A 88 -6.40 16.85 6.82
CA VAL A 88 -7.34 15.82 7.27
C VAL A 88 -8.44 16.52 8.07
N GLU A 89 -9.63 16.60 7.48
CA GLU A 89 -10.81 17.18 8.09
C GLU A 89 -11.75 16.10 8.63
N GLU A 90 -12.72 16.52 9.46
CA GLU A 90 -13.66 15.59 10.10
C GLU A 90 -14.41 14.70 9.08
N ASN A 91 -14.72 15.25 7.91
CA ASN A 91 -15.53 14.59 6.89
C ASN A 91 -14.71 14.09 5.70
N GLY A 92 -13.39 14.33 5.65
CA GLY A 92 -12.65 14.17 4.41
C GLY A 92 -11.15 14.39 4.44
N TYR A 93 -10.48 13.95 3.37
CA TYR A 93 -9.10 14.30 3.06
C TYR A 93 -9.06 15.35 1.95
N TYR A 94 -8.30 16.41 2.16
CA TYR A 94 -8.12 17.50 1.22
C TYR A 94 -6.66 17.48 0.72
N PHE A 95 -6.46 17.45 -0.59
CA PHE A 95 -5.13 17.34 -1.21
C PHE A 95 -4.90 18.52 -2.13
N TYR A 96 -3.67 19.02 -2.19
CA TYR A 96 -3.20 20.03 -3.12
C TYR A 96 -1.86 19.60 -3.70
N GLU A 97 -1.68 19.80 -5.01
CA GLU A 97 -0.45 19.52 -5.75
C GLU A 97 -0.11 20.73 -6.63
N GLU A 98 1.15 21.16 -6.65
CA GLU A 98 1.71 22.05 -7.67
C GLU A 98 2.88 21.35 -8.36
N ASP A 99 2.74 21.07 -9.66
CA ASP A 99 3.75 20.35 -10.42
C ASP A 99 4.91 21.24 -10.89
N ALA A 100 5.87 20.62 -11.58
CA ALA A 100 7.06 21.32 -12.10
C ALA A 100 6.74 22.37 -13.17
N SER A 101 5.58 22.28 -13.81
CA SER A 101 5.06 23.27 -14.77
C SER A 101 4.22 24.36 -14.09
N HIS A 102 4.15 24.36 -12.75
CA HIS A 102 3.30 25.23 -11.93
C HIS A 102 1.80 24.98 -12.15
N SER A 103 1.40 23.83 -12.71
CA SER A 103 0.00 23.44 -12.76
C SER A 103 -0.43 22.97 -11.37
N LYS A 104 -1.57 23.50 -10.90
CA LYS A 104 -2.08 23.25 -9.56
C LYS A 104 -3.35 22.42 -9.60
N LYS A 105 -3.50 21.49 -8.65
CA LYS A 105 -4.69 20.65 -8.50
C LYS A 105 -5.09 20.55 -7.03
N ALA A 106 -6.40 20.45 -6.77
CA ALA A 106 -6.93 20.19 -5.45
C ALA A 106 -8.02 19.11 -5.47
N PHE A 107 -8.00 18.19 -4.50
CA PHE A 107 -8.93 17.06 -4.40
C PHE A 107 -9.57 17.00 -3.02
N PHE A 108 -10.88 16.80 -2.94
CA PHE A 108 -11.65 16.69 -1.69
C PHE A 108 -12.40 15.34 -1.66
N VAL A 109 -12.03 14.45 -0.74
CA VAL A 109 -12.42 13.02 -0.73
C VAL A 109 -13.04 12.60 0.62
N PRO A 110 -14.21 11.92 0.66
CA PRO A 110 -14.88 11.57 1.92
C PRO A 110 -14.17 10.54 2.78
N ILE A 111 -14.40 10.61 4.10
CA ILE A 111 -14.10 9.54 5.06
C ILE A 111 -15.39 8.73 5.28
N ASP A 112 -15.42 7.47 4.83
CA ASP A 112 -16.57 6.59 5.07
C ASP A 112 -16.52 6.03 6.51
N ARG A 113 -17.46 6.46 7.35
CA ARG A 113 -17.57 6.04 8.77
C ARG A 113 -18.74 5.07 9.03
N SER A 114 -19.43 4.60 7.99
CA SER A 114 -20.70 3.87 8.13
C SER A 114 -20.59 2.43 8.67
N LYS A 115 -19.40 1.96 9.07
CA LYS A 115 -19.15 0.56 9.44
C LYS A 115 -18.49 0.28 10.80
N SER A 116 -18.43 1.22 11.75
CA SER A 116 -17.82 0.93 13.06
C SER A 116 -18.82 0.37 14.09
N ASN A 117 -18.84 -0.95 14.29
CA ASN A 117 -19.38 -1.59 15.50
C ASN A 117 -18.22 -2.25 16.25
N ILE A 118 -17.65 -1.57 17.26
CA ILE A 118 -16.65 -2.16 18.15
C ILE A 118 -17.23 -2.18 19.57
N ASP A 119 -17.42 -3.39 20.11
CA ASP A 119 -17.77 -3.66 21.51
C ASP A 119 -16.48 -3.88 22.33
N PRO A 120 -16.21 -3.13 23.41
CA PRO A 120 -14.95 -3.22 24.14
C PRO A 120 -15.09 -4.16 25.35
N SER A 121 -14.93 -5.47 25.15
CA SER A 121 -14.86 -6.40 26.28
C SER A 121 -14.28 -7.77 25.88
N ILE A 122 -12.95 -7.92 25.85
CA ILE A 122 -12.34 -9.24 26.06
C ILE A 122 -11.12 -9.12 26.98
N ASP A 123 -11.26 -9.86 28.09
CA ASP A 123 -10.43 -9.99 29.28
C ASP A 123 -9.23 -10.94 29.06
N ALA A 124 -8.22 -10.80 29.92
CA ALA A 124 -6.93 -11.48 29.86
C ALA A 124 -6.90 -12.80 30.65
N GLY A 125 -6.22 -13.82 30.10
CA GLY A 125 -5.81 -15.07 30.77
C GLY A 125 -6.41 -16.33 30.12
N SER A 126 -5.79 -17.51 30.05
CA SER A 126 -4.70 -18.09 30.85
C SER A 126 -4.44 -19.54 30.33
N VAL A 127 -3.18 -19.88 29.97
CA VAL A 127 -2.49 -21.22 29.90
C VAL A 127 -3.14 -22.42 29.14
N THR A 128 -2.46 -23.49 28.64
CA THR A 128 -1.18 -24.19 28.93
C THR A 128 -0.80 -25.17 27.78
N GLU A 129 0.51 -25.43 27.65
CA GLU A 129 1.23 -26.70 27.34
C GLU A 129 1.14 -27.46 25.97
N ASP A 130 2.30 -27.48 25.31
CA ASP A 130 3.08 -28.61 24.77
C ASP A 130 2.42 -29.81 24.05
N VAL A 131 2.67 -29.91 22.73
CA VAL A 131 2.92 -31.18 22.03
C VAL A 131 4.02 -30.99 20.98
N TYR A 132 5.13 -31.72 21.14
CA TYR A 132 6.26 -31.80 20.20
C TYR A 132 5.99 -32.75 19.02
N MET A 133 6.28 -32.25 17.80
CA MET A 133 6.88 -32.87 16.60
C MET A 133 6.43 -34.28 16.12
N LYS A 134 5.89 -34.31 14.89
CA LYS A 134 6.14 -35.40 13.93
C LYS A 134 6.16 -34.86 12.49
N GLU A 135 7.16 -35.30 11.74
CA GLU A 135 7.54 -34.90 10.40
C GLU A 135 6.45 -35.10 9.33
N GLY A 136 6.49 -34.24 8.31
CA GLY A 136 5.80 -34.44 7.02
C GLY A 136 4.51 -33.64 6.91
N LEU A 137 4.57 -32.51 6.19
CA LEU A 137 3.49 -31.56 5.90
C LEU A 137 2.92 -30.88 7.16
N ILE A 138 3.30 -29.61 7.37
CA ILE A 138 2.73 -28.80 8.44
C ILE A 138 1.32 -28.40 8.00
N SER A 139 0.31 -29.06 8.55
CA SER A 139 -1.09 -28.62 8.54
C SER A 139 -1.19 -27.14 8.93
N PRO A 140 -2.20 -26.40 8.43
CA PRO A 140 -2.36 -24.97 8.74
C PRO A 140 -2.23 -24.75 10.25
N LEU A 141 -1.27 -23.89 10.62
CA LEU A 141 -1.02 -23.53 12.01
C LEU A 141 -2.32 -22.96 12.59
N ALA A 142 -2.64 -23.32 13.84
CA ALA A 142 -3.91 -22.98 14.49
C ALA A 142 -4.25 -21.49 14.27
N ASN A 143 -5.42 -21.26 13.67
CA ASN A 143 -5.95 -19.93 13.40
C ASN A 143 -6.26 -19.24 14.72
N THR A 144 -5.58 -18.14 15.04
CA THR A 144 -5.93 -17.29 16.19
C THR A 144 -7.17 -16.43 15.92
N GLY A 145 -7.68 -16.39 14.68
CA GLY A 145 -8.82 -15.57 14.29
C GLY A 145 -8.60 -14.08 14.53
N ALA A 146 -7.34 -13.65 14.65
CA ALA A 146 -7.01 -12.25 14.89
C ALA A 146 -7.13 -11.49 13.58
N ASP A 147 -8.23 -10.75 13.44
CA ASP A 147 -8.44 -9.79 12.35
C ASP A 147 -7.24 -8.83 12.27
N LEU A 148 -6.83 -8.49 11.05
CA LEU A 148 -5.85 -7.44 10.85
C LEU A 148 -6.61 -6.10 10.83
N PRO A 149 -6.23 -5.12 11.66
CA PRO A 149 -7.07 -3.95 11.93
C PRO A 149 -7.37 -3.07 10.71
N ASP A 150 -6.54 -3.14 9.67
CA ASP A 150 -6.63 -2.28 8.48
C ASP A 150 -6.75 -3.08 7.17
N GLY A 151 -7.06 -4.38 7.23
CA GLY A 151 -7.12 -5.19 6.02
C GLY A 151 -7.28 -6.69 6.24
N ILE A 152 -7.18 -7.44 5.15
CA ILE A 152 -7.01 -8.89 5.19
C ILE A 152 -5.55 -9.27 4.99
N GLY A 153 -5.16 -10.41 5.56
CA GLY A 153 -3.86 -10.99 5.30
C GLY A 153 -3.35 -11.94 6.37
N GLY A 154 -2.08 -12.30 6.22
CA GLY A 154 -1.40 -13.15 7.18
C GLY A 154 -0.22 -12.46 7.81
N ARG A 155 0.04 -12.78 9.07
CA ARG A 155 1.18 -12.29 9.84
C ARG A 155 1.87 -13.42 10.57
N GLN A 156 3.18 -13.51 10.38
CA GLN A 156 4.03 -14.36 11.22
C GLN A 156 4.92 -13.48 12.08
N TYR A 157 4.72 -13.55 13.40
CA TYR A 157 5.65 -12.97 14.36
C TYR A 157 6.91 -13.83 14.48
N ILE A 158 8.01 -13.18 14.86
CA ILE A 158 9.32 -13.81 15.10
C ILE A 158 9.86 -13.26 16.43
N VAL A 159 9.79 -14.08 17.48
CA VAL A 159 10.23 -13.76 18.84
C VAL A 159 11.71 -14.11 18.97
N LYS A 160 12.56 -13.19 18.53
CA LYS A 160 14.01 -13.26 18.65
C LYS A 160 14.60 -11.85 18.73
N ASN A 161 15.38 -11.59 19.77
CA ASN A 161 16.11 -10.34 19.93
C ASN A 161 17.25 -10.24 18.91
N GLY A 162 17.54 -9.02 18.48
CA GLY A 162 18.68 -8.64 17.66
C GLY A 162 18.47 -7.25 17.07
N SER A 163 19.50 -6.62 16.54
CA SER A 163 19.45 -5.25 16.02
C SER A 163 18.76 -5.12 14.66
N TYR A 164 18.75 -6.20 13.87
CA TYR A 164 18.02 -6.24 12.60
C TYR A 164 17.49 -7.62 12.24
N ILE A 165 16.43 -7.62 11.42
CA ILE A 165 15.97 -8.80 10.67
C ILE A 165 16.42 -8.69 9.22
N SER A 166 16.77 -9.82 8.61
CA SER A 166 16.92 -9.93 7.16
C SER A 166 16.17 -11.14 6.62
N THR A 167 15.53 -11.01 5.47
CA THR A 167 14.79 -12.08 4.81
C THR A 167 14.76 -11.88 3.30
N SER A 168 14.75 -12.97 2.56
CA SER A 168 14.51 -12.96 1.12
C SER A 168 13.03 -13.22 0.87
N ALA A 169 12.33 -12.26 0.27
CA ALA A 169 10.94 -12.36 -0.10
C ALA A 169 10.81 -12.59 -1.61
N THR A 170 10.16 -13.68 -2.02
CA THR A 170 9.56 -13.75 -3.35
C THR A 170 8.29 -12.91 -3.33
N ILE A 171 8.34 -11.75 -3.99
CA ILE A 171 7.24 -10.80 -4.05
C ILE A 171 6.22 -11.26 -5.09
N ALA A 172 4.94 -10.97 -4.86
CA ALA A 172 3.87 -11.54 -5.68
C ALA A 172 3.99 -11.12 -7.14
N ALA A 173 3.72 -12.07 -8.05
CA ALA A 173 3.52 -11.77 -9.46
C ALA A 173 2.18 -11.04 -9.67
N PRO A 174 1.99 -10.33 -10.79
CA PRO A 174 0.73 -9.63 -11.06
C PRO A 174 -0.54 -10.51 -10.99
N SER A 175 -0.43 -11.79 -11.34
CA SER A 175 -1.53 -12.76 -11.28
C SER A 175 -1.90 -13.20 -9.86
N GLN A 176 -1.06 -12.87 -8.88
CA GLN A 176 -1.23 -13.21 -7.48
C GLN A 176 -1.70 -12.00 -6.65
N VAL A 177 -1.89 -10.84 -7.30
CA VAL A 177 -2.40 -9.63 -6.68
C VAL A 177 -3.74 -9.25 -7.28
N SER A 178 -4.75 -9.10 -6.43
CA SER A 178 -5.99 -8.41 -6.78
C SER A 178 -6.40 -7.53 -5.60
N ARG A 179 -6.96 -6.37 -5.89
CA ARG A 179 -7.38 -5.37 -4.92
C ARG A 179 -8.35 -4.44 -5.61
N ASP A 180 -9.27 -3.86 -4.87
CA ASP A 180 -10.09 -2.76 -5.39
C ASP A 180 -9.23 -1.49 -5.55
N SER A 181 -9.74 -0.51 -6.30
CA SER A 181 -8.98 0.70 -6.65
C SER A 181 -8.55 1.54 -5.44
N ASN A 182 -9.26 1.41 -4.32
CA ASN A 182 -9.02 2.17 -3.09
C ASN A 182 -8.20 1.36 -2.06
N GLU A 183 -7.87 0.12 -2.39
CA GLU A 183 -7.14 -0.79 -1.53
C GLU A 183 -5.69 -0.87 -1.97
N ASN A 184 -4.78 -1.31 -1.10
CA ASN A 184 -3.37 -1.46 -1.38
C ASN A 184 -2.90 -2.84 -0.93
N ALA A 185 -2.06 -3.49 -1.74
CA ALA A 185 -1.43 -4.74 -1.39
C ALA A 185 -0.01 -4.49 -0.90
N TYR A 186 0.37 -5.11 0.22
CA TYR A 186 1.69 -4.95 0.83
C TYR A 186 2.38 -6.27 1.13
N THR A 187 3.70 -6.25 1.02
CA THR A 187 4.61 -7.35 1.39
C THR A 187 5.72 -6.75 2.23
N TYR A 188 5.78 -7.07 3.52
CA TYR A 188 6.70 -6.35 4.40
C TYR A 188 7.23 -7.16 5.58
N THR A 189 8.31 -6.62 6.13
CA THR A 189 8.86 -6.98 7.44
C THR A 189 8.57 -5.86 8.43
N GLY A 190 8.72 -6.11 9.72
CA GLY A 190 8.48 -5.07 10.70
C GLY A 190 8.90 -5.48 12.11
N PHE A 191 8.62 -4.61 13.07
CA PHE A 191 8.84 -4.91 14.47
C PHE A 191 7.79 -4.28 15.38
N MET A 192 7.78 -4.74 16.63
CA MET A 192 7.11 -4.13 17.76
C MET A 192 8.14 -3.91 18.87
N ALA A 193 8.20 -2.70 19.42
CA ALA A 193 9.14 -2.30 20.46
C ALA A 193 8.53 -1.22 21.37
N GLY A 194 7.89 -1.66 22.46
CA GLY A 194 7.17 -0.78 23.39
C GLY A 194 6.04 -0.04 22.67
N ALA A 195 6.04 1.30 22.74
CA ALA A 195 5.09 2.14 22.03
C ALA A 195 5.40 2.30 20.53
N ASN A 196 6.54 1.79 20.05
CA ASN A 196 6.94 1.91 18.65
C ASN A 196 6.66 0.64 17.88
N SER A 197 6.17 0.78 16.65
CA SER A 197 6.06 -0.29 15.68
C SER A 197 6.36 0.25 14.29
N ALA A 198 6.86 -0.60 13.42
CA ALA A 198 7.08 -0.22 12.03
C ALA A 198 6.75 -1.36 11.07
N ASP A 199 6.20 -0.98 9.93
CA ASP A 199 5.93 -1.80 8.77
C ASP A 199 6.85 -1.32 7.65
N MET A 200 7.69 -2.20 7.15
CA MET A 200 8.85 -1.87 6.32
C MET A 200 9.01 -2.89 5.21
N GLY A 201 8.67 -2.50 3.99
CA GLY A 201 8.77 -3.39 2.84
C GLY A 201 8.31 -2.71 1.57
N LEU A 202 7.33 -3.34 0.91
CA LEU A 202 6.88 -2.98 -0.42
C LEU A 202 5.36 -2.86 -0.50
N MET A 203 4.91 -1.90 -1.31
CA MET A 203 3.53 -1.69 -1.73
C MET A 203 3.41 -1.93 -3.23
N TYR A 204 2.34 -2.62 -3.64
CA TYR A 204 2.09 -2.91 -5.04
C TYR A 204 1.58 -1.67 -5.80
N ASP A 205 2.13 -1.42 -6.97
CA ASP A 205 1.73 -0.35 -7.88
C ASP A 205 1.38 -0.92 -9.26
N SER A 206 0.24 -0.48 -9.80
CA SER A 206 -0.28 -0.94 -11.09
C SER A 206 0.12 -0.05 -12.27
N ASN A 207 0.80 1.07 -12.01
CA ASN A 207 1.08 2.13 -12.97
C ASN A 207 2.57 2.52 -12.93
N VAL A 208 3.44 1.59 -13.33
CA VAL A 208 4.90 1.78 -13.34
C VAL A 208 5.50 1.35 -14.69
N GLY A 209 6.82 1.43 -14.83
CA GLY A 209 7.53 1.16 -16.08
C GLY A 209 7.35 2.25 -17.13
N ILE A 210 7.83 2.00 -18.34
CA ILE A 210 7.67 2.93 -19.46
C ILE A 210 6.18 3.10 -19.76
N GLY A 211 5.70 4.35 -19.76
CA GLY A 211 4.32 4.68 -20.10
C GLY A 211 3.28 4.18 -19.09
N SER A 212 3.71 3.85 -17.87
CA SER A 212 2.82 3.35 -16.79
C SER A 212 2.07 2.06 -17.16
N ALA A 213 2.66 1.23 -18.03
CA ALA A 213 2.03 0.01 -18.56
C ALA A 213 2.37 -1.26 -17.76
N GLU A 214 3.27 -1.16 -16.79
CA GLU A 214 3.78 -2.28 -16.00
C GLU A 214 3.29 -2.24 -14.56
N LYS A 215 3.47 -3.37 -13.88
CA LYS A 215 3.08 -3.59 -12.49
C LYS A 215 4.31 -3.94 -11.69
N GLY A 216 4.46 -3.34 -10.51
CA GLY A 216 5.65 -3.52 -9.70
C GLY A 216 5.42 -3.22 -8.24
N TRP A 217 6.51 -3.24 -7.48
CA TRP A 217 6.49 -3.07 -6.03
C TRP A 217 7.38 -1.91 -5.61
N LYS A 218 6.81 -0.91 -4.95
CA LYS A 218 7.51 0.28 -4.48
C LYS A 218 7.85 0.19 -2.99
N PRO A 219 8.98 0.74 -2.53
CA PRO A 219 9.32 0.84 -1.11
C PRO A 219 8.23 1.56 -0.32
N ALA A 220 7.85 0.99 0.82
CA ALA A 220 6.89 1.56 1.75
C ALA A 220 7.35 1.35 3.19
N VAL A 221 7.31 2.43 3.98
CA VAL A 221 7.59 2.40 5.42
C VAL A 221 6.51 3.17 6.15
N GLN A 222 5.91 2.53 7.15
CA GLN A 222 4.97 3.13 8.08
C GLN A 222 5.53 2.94 9.48
N ILE A 223 5.56 4.02 10.28
CA ILE A 223 6.05 3.99 11.65
C ILE A 223 4.94 4.52 12.55
N ASN A 224 4.50 3.72 13.51
CA ASN A 224 3.38 4.02 14.40
C ASN A 224 2.10 4.42 13.64
N GLY A 225 1.82 3.74 12.53
CA GLY A 225 0.67 4.06 11.68
C GLY A 225 0.87 5.24 10.73
N VAL A 226 2.03 5.90 10.71
CA VAL A 226 2.28 7.10 9.90
C VAL A 226 3.34 6.86 8.83
N THR A 227 3.02 7.16 7.57
CA THR A 227 3.88 6.93 6.39
C THR A 227 4.90 8.05 6.12
N THR A 228 4.60 9.29 6.54
CA THR A 228 5.45 10.49 6.29
C THR A 228 6.70 10.58 7.16
N ASN A 229 6.88 9.66 8.11
CA ASN A 229 7.99 9.68 9.07
C ASN A 229 9.31 9.13 8.51
N SER A 230 9.42 8.93 7.20
CA SER A 230 10.59 8.36 6.55
C SER A 230 10.93 9.05 5.22
N SER A 231 12.16 8.85 4.76
CA SER A 231 12.65 9.33 3.47
C SER A 231 13.54 8.32 2.78
N LEU A 232 13.50 8.31 1.45
CA LEU A 232 14.44 7.57 0.61
C LEU A 232 15.80 8.28 0.63
N GLU A 233 16.87 7.53 0.89
CA GLU A 233 18.22 8.06 0.91
C GLU A 233 18.84 8.11 -0.50
N SER A 234 19.41 9.25 -0.88
CA SER A 234 20.23 9.35 -2.10
C SER A 234 21.60 8.69 -1.87
N PRO A 235 22.16 7.95 -2.86
CA PRO A 235 21.67 7.72 -4.22
C PRO A 235 20.72 6.51 -4.37
N TYR A 236 20.34 5.86 -3.28
CA TYR A 236 19.53 4.63 -3.22
C TYR A 236 18.02 4.88 -3.38
N ASN A 237 17.64 5.92 -4.12
CA ASN A 237 16.28 6.42 -4.27
C ASN A 237 15.74 6.23 -5.69
N GLN A 238 16.25 5.23 -6.43
CA GLN A 238 15.86 5.01 -7.83
C GLN A 238 14.54 4.23 -7.99
N VAL A 239 14.13 3.46 -6.99
CA VAL A 239 12.91 2.64 -7.06
C VAL A 239 11.70 3.42 -6.53
N GLN A 240 11.29 4.43 -7.28
CA GLN A 240 10.11 5.28 -7.02
C GLN A 240 9.63 5.93 -8.33
N SER A 241 8.59 6.76 -8.26
CA SER A 241 8.01 7.44 -9.44
C SER A 241 7.58 6.43 -10.52
N SER A 242 8.18 6.44 -11.71
CA SER A 242 7.88 5.47 -12.77
C SER A 242 8.55 4.11 -12.54
N ASN A 243 9.55 4.01 -11.66
CA ASN A 243 10.27 2.77 -11.42
C ASN A 243 9.72 2.00 -10.19
N ALA A 244 9.91 0.68 -10.19
CA ALA A 244 9.52 -0.23 -9.13
C ALA A 244 10.33 -1.54 -9.18
N TYR A 245 10.32 -2.31 -8.09
CA TYR A 245 10.83 -3.69 -8.13
C TYR A 245 9.92 -4.57 -8.98
N LEU A 246 10.53 -5.43 -9.79
CA LEU A 246 9.87 -6.31 -10.74
C LEU A 246 8.95 -7.30 -10.00
N ALA A 247 7.66 -7.30 -10.33
CA ALA A 247 6.71 -8.22 -9.71
C ALA A 247 7.05 -9.70 -10.01
N GLY A 248 6.87 -10.59 -9.03
CA GLY A 248 7.25 -12.01 -9.16
C GLY A 248 8.74 -12.29 -8.93
N SER A 249 9.58 -11.26 -8.77
CA SER A 249 11.01 -11.41 -8.51
C SER A 249 11.31 -11.64 -7.02
N GLN A 250 12.60 -11.77 -6.69
CA GLN A 250 13.09 -11.86 -5.32
C GLN A 250 13.60 -10.49 -4.85
N ALA A 251 13.20 -10.08 -3.65
CA ALA A 251 13.73 -8.92 -2.95
C ALA A 251 14.25 -9.32 -1.57
N THR A 252 15.44 -8.88 -1.21
CA THR A 252 16.00 -9.10 0.14
C THR A 252 15.76 -7.87 1.00
N PHE A 253 15.03 -8.05 2.09
CA PHE A 253 14.78 -7.01 3.09
C PHE A 253 15.80 -7.09 4.20
N TYR A 254 16.25 -5.93 4.67
CA TYR A 254 16.95 -5.74 5.93
C TYR A 254 16.28 -4.62 6.70
N ALA A 255 15.85 -4.88 7.92
CA ALA A 255 15.09 -3.93 8.71
C ALA A 255 15.70 -3.76 10.10
N TRP A 256 16.06 -2.53 10.45
CA TRP A 256 16.62 -2.13 11.73
C TRP A 256 15.59 -1.31 12.49
N TYR A 257 15.29 -1.70 13.72
CA TYR A 257 14.49 -0.87 14.62
C TYR A 257 15.30 0.30 15.20
N ASN A 258 16.64 0.16 15.24
CA ASN A 258 17.56 1.19 15.71
C ASN A 258 18.91 1.09 14.98
N TYR A 259 19.04 1.83 13.89
CA TYR A 259 20.26 2.10 13.15
C TYR A 259 20.64 3.56 13.37
N ASN A 260 21.67 3.82 14.18
CA ASN A 260 22.08 5.18 14.56
C ASN A 260 20.89 6.02 15.07
N MET A 261 20.12 5.47 16.01
CA MET A 261 18.92 6.07 16.61
C MET A 261 17.70 6.20 15.67
N LYS A 262 17.78 5.69 14.44
CA LYS A 262 16.71 5.75 13.43
C LYS A 262 16.19 4.38 13.06
N ILE A 263 14.97 4.32 12.53
CA ILE A 263 14.41 3.11 11.92
C ILE A 263 14.87 3.08 10.46
N ARG A 264 15.34 1.94 9.97
CA ARG A 264 15.90 1.82 8.62
C ARG A 264 15.44 0.55 7.93
N LEU A 265 15.08 0.69 6.66
CA LEU A 265 14.84 -0.40 5.73
C LEU A 265 15.88 -0.31 4.61
N LYS A 266 16.50 -1.44 4.28
CA LYS A 266 17.24 -1.64 3.05
C LYS A 266 16.57 -2.76 2.26
N ILE A 267 16.42 -2.55 0.96
CA ILE A 267 15.91 -3.55 0.02
C ILE A 267 16.94 -3.73 -1.07
N ASP A 268 17.32 -4.98 -1.36
CA ASP A 268 18.09 -5.32 -2.56
C ASP A 268 17.18 -6.16 -3.47
N GLY A 269 17.00 -5.75 -4.72
CA GLY A 269 16.13 -6.47 -5.67
C GLY A 269 16.33 -6.03 -7.11
N THR A 270 15.65 -6.69 -8.04
CA THR A 270 15.66 -6.30 -9.46
C THR A 270 14.53 -5.30 -9.72
N ALA A 271 14.88 -4.09 -10.13
CA ALA A 271 13.94 -3.07 -10.57
C ALA A 271 13.70 -3.15 -12.08
N ILE A 272 12.54 -2.66 -12.52
CA ILE A 272 12.12 -2.62 -13.92
C ILE A 272 13.06 -1.72 -14.75
N CYS A 273 13.53 -0.63 -14.14
CA CYS A 273 14.39 0.36 -14.78
C CYS A 273 15.64 0.64 -13.93
N ALA A 274 16.68 1.21 -14.56
CA ALA A 274 17.90 1.62 -13.86
C ALA A 274 17.74 2.94 -13.07
N ASP A 275 16.77 3.77 -13.45
CA ASP A 275 16.52 5.11 -12.91
C ASP A 275 15.04 5.34 -12.60
N LEU A 276 14.73 6.29 -11.71
CA LEU A 276 13.37 6.56 -11.25
C LEU A 276 12.40 7.07 -12.33
N GLY A 277 12.93 7.63 -13.42
CA GLY A 277 12.13 8.11 -14.55
C GLY A 277 11.91 7.06 -15.63
N CYS A 278 12.49 5.86 -15.47
CA CYS A 278 12.50 4.81 -16.49
C CYS A 278 13.06 5.27 -17.85
N GLY A 279 14.04 6.18 -17.85
CA GLY A 279 14.78 6.56 -19.07
C GLY A 279 15.62 5.40 -19.62
N ASN A 280 16.07 4.51 -18.73
CA ASN A 280 16.70 3.23 -19.06
C ASN A 280 15.84 2.07 -18.54
N SER A 281 15.11 1.41 -19.43
CA SER A 281 14.17 0.32 -19.15
C SER A 281 14.79 -1.06 -19.04
N ALA A 282 16.11 -1.15 -18.81
CA ALA A 282 16.73 -2.43 -18.53
C ALA A 282 16.46 -2.82 -17.07
N ASP A 283 15.98 -4.05 -16.88
CA ASP A 283 15.90 -4.67 -15.56
C ASP A 283 17.26 -4.57 -14.86
N THR A 284 17.29 -3.88 -13.73
CA THR A 284 18.54 -3.50 -13.06
C THR A 284 18.51 -3.90 -11.58
N PRO A 285 19.54 -4.61 -11.08
CA PRO A 285 19.70 -4.81 -9.64
C PRO A 285 19.94 -3.47 -8.95
N LEU A 286 19.02 -3.09 -8.07
CA LEU A 286 19.08 -1.84 -7.32
C LEU A 286 18.97 -2.10 -5.82
N THR A 287 19.58 -1.19 -5.06
CA THR A 287 19.40 -1.09 -3.62
C THR A 287 18.53 0.12 -3.33
N THR A 288 17.50 -0.07 -2.52
CA THR A 288 16.76 1.00 -1.89
C THR A 288 17.15 1.12 -0.42
N ILE A 289 17.30 2.35 0.06
CA ILE A 289 17.37 2.63 1.50
C ILE A 289 16.30 3.65 1.88
N VAL A 290 15.48 3.30 2.86
CA VAL A 290 14.50 4.19 3.50
C VAL A 290 14.88 4.32 4.97
N THR A 291 14.94 5.55 5.46
CA THR A 291 15.30 5.83 6.86
C THR A 291 14.30 6.79 7.48
N SER A 292 14.02 6.62 8.77
CA SER A 292 13.15 7.54 9.48
C SER A 292 13.74 8.96 9.52
N ASN A 293 12.88 9.96 9.35
CA ASN A 293 13.28 11.36 9.45
C ASN A 293 13.61 11.71 10.90
N THR A 294 12.79 11.20 11.83
CA THR A 294 12.94 11.33 13.28
C THR A 294 13.87 10.29 13.87
N SER A 295 14.61 10.67 14.92
CA SER A 295 15.35 9.73 15.77
C SER A 295 14.43 9.17 16.85
N TYR A 296 14.14 7.86 16.78
CA TYR A 296 13.29 7.16 17.75
C TYR A 296 14.07 6.64 18.96
N ASN A 297 15.38 6.39 18.81
CA ASN A 297 16.27 5.90 19.86
C ASN A 297 15.69 4.72 20.68
N ILE A 298 15.10 3.75 19.98
CA ILE A 298 14.43 2.60 20.58
C ILE A 298 15.47 1.76 21.35
N GLN A 299 15.24 1.58 22.65
CA GLN A 299 16.16 0.83 23.50
C GLN A 299 15.99 -0.69 23.28
N PRO A 300 17.07 -1.49 23.30
CA PRO A 300 16.97 -2.94 23.13
C PRO A 300 16.03 -3.62 24.13
N SER A 301 15.93 -3.11 25.36
CA SER A 301 15.01 -3.61 26.39
C SER A 301 13.53 -3.42 26.06
N SER A 302 13.19 -2.51 25.14
CA SER A 302 11.82 -2.28 24.69
C SER A 302 11.43 -3.15 23.50
N PHE A 303 12.40 -3.77 22.82
CA PHE A 303 12.15 -4.62 21.67
C PHE A 303 11.38 -5.87 22.08
N GLN A 304 10.32 -6.21 21.32
CA GLN A 304 9.46 -7.35 21.64
C GLN A 304 9.61 -8.46 20.61
N LYS A 305 9.41 -8.14 19.32
CA LYS A 305 9.39 -9.14 18.25
C LYS A 305 9.50 -8.50 16.87
N TRP A 306 10.01 -9.27 15.93
CA TRP A 306 9.91 -8.98 14.50
C TRP A 306 8.60 -9.55 13.94
N LYS A 307 8.23 -9.13 12.73
CA LYS A 307 7.08 -9.66 12.00
C LYS A 307 7.34 -9.69 10.49
N VAL A 308 6.71 -10.62 9.79
CA VAL A 308 6.59 -10.64 8.33
C VAL A 308 5.13 -10.78 7.93
N LEU A 309 4.70 -10.07 6.90
CA LEU A 309 3.30 -9.99 6.49
C LEU A 309 3.12 -9.92 4.98
N SER A 310 2.00 -10.47 4.52
CA SER A 310 1.41 -10.19 3.21
C SER A 310 -0.04 -9.82 3.43
N VAL A 311 -0.44 -8.64 2.98
CA VAL A 311 -1.77 -8.06 3.26
C VAL A 311 -2.36 -7.38 2.04
N VAL A 312 -3.67 -7.19 2.07
CA VAL A 312 -4.43 -6.26 1.23
C VAL A 312 -5.27 -5.41 2.19
N THR A 313 -5.19 -4.09 2.10
CA THR A 313 -6.05 -3.22 2.94
C THR A 313 -7.49 -3.32 2.47
N GLY A 314 -8.46 -3.20 3.38
CA GLY A 314 -9.89 -3.37 3.06
C GLY A 314 -10.49 -4.62 3.71
N ASP A 315 -11.82 -4.74 3.66
CA ASP A 315 -12.56 -5.60 4.59
C ASP A 315 -12.37 -7.10 4.32
N ASN A 316 -12.53 -7.55 3.06
CA ASN A 316 -12.54 -8.98 2.75
C ASN A 316 -12.27 -9.34 1.28
N ILE A 317 -11.95 -8.37 0.43
CA ILE A 317 -11.70 -8.58 -1.01
C ILE A 317 -10.21 -8.49 -1.27
N GLY A 318 -9.73 -9.33 -2.19
CA GLY A 318 -8.37 -9.19 -2.72
C GLY A 318 -7.48 -10.40 -2.53
N LYS A 319 -6.34 -10.36 -3.20
CA LYS A 319 -5.35 -11.43 -3.23
C LYS A 319 -3.98 -10.81 -3.13
N ASN A 320 -3.11 -11.50 -2.41
CA ASN A 320 -1.70 -11.20 -2.36
C ASN A 320 -0.96 -12.47 -1.95
N LYS A 321 0.32 -12.57 -2.30
CA LYS A 321 1.13 -13.72 -1.92
C LYS A 321 2.57 -13.34 -1.72
N SER A 322 3.15 -13.80 -0.61
CA SER A 322 4.57 -13.62 -0.32
C SER A 322 5.18 -14.89 0.22
N VAL A 323 6.41 -15.17 -0.18
CA VAL A 323 7.22 -16.25 0.41
C VAL A 323 8.47 -15.64 1.02
N PHE A 324 8.53 -15.61 2.34
CA PHE A 324 9.70 -15.16 3.10
C PHE A 324 10.60 -16.35 3.41
N SER A 325 11.87 -16.24 3.04
CA SER A 325 12.86 -17.31 3.12
C SER A 325 14.17 -16.78 3.71
N ASN A 326 15.03 -17.68 4.21
CA ASN A 326 16.33 -17.30 4.77
C ASN A 326 16.19 -16.22 5.88
N ILE A 327 15.15 -16.34 6.70
CA ILE A 327 14.84 -15.40 7.78
C ILE A 327 15.95 -15.48 8.85
N LYS A 328 16.59 -14.34 9.09
CA LYS A 328 17.73 -14.20 10.00
C LYS A 328 17.54 -12.98 10.89
N VAL A 329 18.04 -13.07 12.11
CA VAL A 329 18.18 -11.92 13.01
C VAL A 329 19.66 -11.79 13.34
N ASP A 330 20.21 -10.59 13.13
CA ASP A 330 21.66 -10.31 13.19
C ASP A 330 22.51 -11.29 12.36
N GLY A 331 22.02 -11.65 11.18
CA GLY A 331 22.67 -12.59 10.27
C GLY A 331 22.58 -14.07 10.67
N VAL A 332 22.04 -14.37 11.86
CA VAL A 332 21.89 -15.73 12.37
C VAL A 332 20.50 -16.27 12.04
N PRO A 333 20.38 -17.48 11.42
CA PRO A 333 19.08 -18.11 11.17
C PRO A 333 18.19 -18.13 12.41
N VAL A 334 16.90 -17.90 12.21
CA VAL A 334 15.91 -17.95 13.29
C VAL A 334 15.55 -19.41 13.58
N PRO A 335 15.66 -19.89 14.85
CA PRO A 335 15.28 -21.25 15.20
C PRO A 335 13.76 -21.43 15.14
N SER A 336 13.31 -22.66 14.90
CA SER A 336 11.88 -22.93 14.72
C SER A 336 11.01 -22.60 15.94
N SER A 337 11.58 -22.59 17.15
CA SER A 337 10.91 -22.20 18.40
C SER A 337 10.62 -20.70 18.52
N SER A 338 11.25 -19.85 17.70
CA SER A 338 11.01 -18.39 17.72
C SER A 338 9.77 -17.97 16.91
N PHE A 339 9.05 -18.91 16.30
CA PHE A 339 7.86 -18.63 15.48
C PHE A 339 6.61 -19.07 16.24
N PRO A 340 5.89 -18.15 16.92
CA PRO A 340 4.57 -18.46 17.50
C PRO A 340 3.53 -18.76 16.42
N ALA A 341 2.31 -19.12 16.83
CA ALA A 341 1.18 -19.23 15.91
C ALA A 341 1.00 -17.93 15.10
N PRO A 342 0.73 -18.03 13.79
CA PRO A 342 0.52 -16.87 12.94
C PRO A 342 -0.91 -16.33 13.07
N ASP A 343 -1.08 -15.05 12.77
CA ASP A 343 -2.41 -14.45 12.57
C ASP A 343 -2.83 -14.67 11.12
N GLN A 344 -4.10 -15.02 10.92
CA GLN A 344 -4.66 -15.43 9.64
C GLN A 344 -6.06 -14.84 9.47
N ASP A 345 -6.17 -13.85 8.59
CA ASP A 345 -7.41 -13.15 8.28
C ASP A 345 -7.61 -13.16 6.76
N TYR A 346 -8.60 -13.92 6.28
CA TYR A 346 -8.74 -14.33 4.86
C TYR A 346 -7.40 -14.73 4.20
N ALA A 347 -6.54 -15.39 4.98
CA ALA A 347 -5.21 -15.80 4.53
C ALA A 347 -4.82 -17.15 5.11
N THR A 348 -3.91 -17.80 4.41
CA THR A 348 -3.23 -19.01 4.87
C THR A 348 -1.75 -18.70 5.10
N VAL A 349 -1.26 -18.99 6.31
CA VAL A 349 0.16 -18.86 6.66
C VAL A 349 0.73 -20.26 6.88
N ILE A 350 1.63 -20.68 5.99
CA ILE A 350 2.32 -21.97 6.07
C ILE A 350 3.79 -21.71 6.32
N ARG A 351 4.34 -22.41 7.30
CA ARG A 351 5.78 -22.50 7.51
C ARG A 351 6.27 -23.88 7.10
N ASP A 352 7.40 -23.96 6.41
CA ASP A 352 8.03 -25.24 6.09
C ASP A 352 9.14 -25.62 7.11
N ALA A 353 9.73 -26.81 6.93
CA ALA A 353 10.81 -27.29 7.78
C ALA A 353 12.09 -26.44 7.72
N SER A 354 12.26 -25.61 6.69
CA SER A 354 13.37 -24.66 6.53
C SER A 354 13.05 -23.28 7.10
N ASN A 355 11.94 -23.14 7.83
CA ASN A 355 11.40 -21.87 8.33
C ASN A 355 11.11 -20.84 7.23
N ASN A 356 10.85 -21.28 5.99
CA ASN A 356 10.27 -20.40 4.99
C ASN A 356 8.79 -20.20 5.33
N VAL A 357 8.33 -18.97 5.30
CA VAL A 357 6.95 -18.57 5.61
C VAL A 357 6.27 -18.15 4.32
N THR A 358 5.30 -18.95 3.87
CA THR A 358 4.41 -18.62 2.76
C THR A 358 3.12 -18.04 3.32
N ILE A 359 2.79 -16.83 2.89
CA ILE A 359 1.55 -16.14 3.23
C ILE A 359 0.75 -15.98 1.94
N SER A 360 -0.44 -16.57 1.89
CA SER A 360 -1.35 -16.45 0.74
C SER A 360 -2.66 -15.84 1.21
N VAL A 361 -2.96 -14.64 0.72
CA VAL A 361 -4.20 -13.90 0.99
C VAL A 361 -5.21 -14.25 -0.10
N THR A 362 -6.39 -14.65 0.32
CA THR A 362 -7.49 -15.06 -0.55
C THR A 362 -8.80 -14.54 0.02
N GLY A 363 -9.00 -13.22 -0.13
CA GLY A 363 -10.29 -12.58 0.02
C GLY A 363 -11.30 -13.07 -1.03
N LEU A 364 -12.57 -12.71 -0.82
CA LEU A 364 -13.73 -13.13 -1.61
C LEU A 364 -13.65 -12.71 -3.08
#